data_AF-Q54EM6-F1
#
_entry.id   AF-Q54EM6-F1
#
_cell.length_a   1.000
_cell.length_b   1.000
_cell.length_c   1.000
_cell.angle_alpha   90.00
_cell.angle_beta   90.00
_cell.angle_gamma   90.00
#
_symmetry.space_group_name_H-M   'P 1'
#
loop_
_entity.id
_entity.type
_entity.pdbx_description
1 polymer ?
#
loop_
_entity_poly.entity_id
_entity_poly.type
_entity_poly.pdbx_seq_one_letter_code
_entity_poly.pdbx_strand_id
1 'polypeptide(L)'
;MFKNILFIIFIIFLLSISTSTSTSLQSPITETYDYKDISNFMKEICYDKSLALIKNENGIPIFCDFIEHILEHHYEQVLNLYHKANKSFKPLELAIGDTIQERFYKKEERSHQLTDSFFRNLNLMTDQFLKSLKKRDEL
;
A
#
# COMPACT_ATOMS: atom_id res chain seq x y z
N MET A 1 -28.18 28.79 42.65
CA MET A 1 -28.11 28.54 41.19
C MET A 1 -26.79 27.95 40.71
N PHE A 2 -25.62 28.35 41.25
CA PHE A 2 -24.31 27.89 40.74
C PHE A 2 -23.98 26.39 40.88
N LYS A 3 -24.56 25.67 41.85
CA LYS A 3 -24.30 24.22 42.03
C LYS A 3 -24.78 23.35 40.86
N ASN A 4 -25.84 23.76 40.14
CA ASN A 4 -26.36 22.95 39.02
C ASN A 4 -25.54 23.09 37.74
N ILE A 5 -24.88 24.24 37.53
CA ILE A 5 -24.06 24.48 36.33
C ILE A 5 -22.79 23.64 36.36
N LEU A 6 -22.15 23.54 37.53
CA LEU A 6 -20.93 22.72 37.71
C LEU A 6 -21.18 21.24 37.43
N PHE A 7 -22.36 20.72 37.77
CA PHE A 7 -22.72 19.33 37.52
C PHE A 7 -22.89 19.03 36.03
N ILE A 8 -23.47 19.96 35.26
CA ILE A 8 -23.67 19.81 33.81
C ILE A 8 -22.33 19.81 33.07
N ILE A 9 -21.39 20.69 33.45
CA ILE A 9 -20.05 20.74 32.83
C ILE A 9 -19.29 19.44 33.06
N PHE A 10 -19.43 18.84 34.25
CA PHE A 10 -18.77 17.55 34.56
C PHE A 10 -19.29 16.39 33.70
N ILE A 11 -20.60 16.35 33.41
CA ILE A 11 -21.19 15.32 32.53
C ILE A 11 -20.72 15.47 31.08
N ILE A 12 -20.61 16.70 30.57
CA ILE A 12 -20.11 16.95 29.21
C ILE A 12 -18.66 16.45 29.08
N PHE A 13 -17.82 16.65 30.10
CA PHE A 13 -16.43 16.20 30.08
C PHE A 13 -16.30 14.68 30.08
N LEU A 14 -17.16 13.95 30.81
CA LEU A 14 -17.18 12.49 30.82
C LEU A 14 -17.62 11.88 29.48
N LEU A 15 -18.56 12.52 28.76
CA LEU A 15 -19.02 12.03 27.46
C LEU A 15 -17.94 12.13 26.37
N SER A 16 -17.07 13.13 26.43
CA SER A 16 -15.93 13.25 25.52
C SER A 16 -14.82 12.23 25.74
N ILE A 17 -14.79 11.51 26.87
CA ILE A 17 -13.79 10.45 27.10
C ILE A 17 -14.21 9.12 26.46
N SER A 18 -15.48 8.97 26.07
CA SER A 18 -16.00 7.68 25.57
C SER A 18 -15.85 7.46 24.06
N THR A 19 -15.29 8.41 23.30
CA THR A 19 -15.40 8.38 21.82
C THR A 19 -14.12 8.03 21.04
N SER A 20 -13.04 7.61 21.68
CA SER A 20 -11.82 7.25 20.93
C SER A 20 -11.03 6.12 21.58
N THR A 21 -11.65 4.95 21.64
CA THR A 21 -10.90 3.69 21.74
C THR A 21 -11.53 2.62 20.84
N SER A 22 -11.77 2.99 19.58
CA SER A 22 -11.66 2.02 18.50
C SER A 22 -10.17 1.75 18.24
N THR A 23 -9.45 1.28 19.25
CA THR A 23 -8.20 0.57 19.03
C THR A 23 -8.60 -0.76 18.45
N SER A 24 -8.67 -0.84 17.12
CA SER A 24 -8.50 -2.12 16.45
C SER A 24 -7.23 -2.71 17.04
N LEU A 25 -7.39 -3.85 17.70
CA LEU A 25 -6.30 -4.65 18.25
C LEU A 25 -5.57 -5.32 17.06
N GLN A 26 -5.09 -4.53 16.10
CA GLN A 26 -4.17 -5.01 15.09
C GLN A 26 -2.83 -5.19 15.80
N SER A 27 -2.42 -6.45 15.92
CA SER A 27 -1.21 -6.81 16.64
C SER A 27 -0.02 -6.15 15.93
N PRO A 28 0.82 -5.38 16.62
CA PRO A 28 2.02 -4.78 16.01
C PRO A 28 2.95 -5.84 15.37
N ILE A 29 2.81 -7.11 15.80
CA ILE A 29 3.53 -8.25 15.22
C ILE A 29 3.07 -8.55 13.79
N THR A 30 1.76 -8.49 13.49
CA THR A 30 1.27 -8.77 12.14
C THR A 30 1.65 -7.65 11.16
N GLU A 31 1.56 -6.40 11.60
CA GLU A 31 1.89 -5.23 10.77
C GLU A 31 3.38 -5.19 10.39
N THR A 32 4.26 -5.51 11.35
CA THR A 32 5.71 -5.56 11.10
C THR A 32 6.12 -6.72 10.18
N TYR A 33 5.43 -7.86 10.25
CA TYR A 33 5.68 -8.98 9.34
C TYR A 33 5.22 -8.66 7.90
N ASP A 34 4.01 -8.12 7.75
CA ASP A 34 3.49 -7.73 6.45
C ASP A 34 4.36 -6.62 5.80
N TYR A 35 4.88 -5.64 6.57
CA TYR A 35 5.76 -4.59 6.02
C TYR A 35 7.04 -5.16 5.44
N LYS A 36 7.73 -6.03 6.18
CA LYS A 36 9.00 -6.60 5.74
C LYS A 36 8.83 -7.43 4.47
N ASP A 37 7.79 -8.26 4.42
CA ASP A 37 7.54 -9.13 3.27
C ASP A 37 7.15 -8.32 2.03
N ILE A 38 6.26 -7.34 2.17
CA ILE A 38 5.89 -6.43 1.09
C ILE A 38 7.11 -5.63 0.62
N SER A 39 7.87 -5.02 1.54
CA SER A 39 9.04 -4.20 1.21
C SER A 39 10.09 -4.99 0.44
N ASN A 40 10.45 -6.18 0.93
CA ASN A 40 11.42 -7.05 0.27
C ASN A 40 10.93 -7.48 -1.12
N PHE A 41 9.69 -7.92 -1.21
CA PHE A 41 9.09 -8.35 -2.47
C PHE A 41 9.08 -7.22 -3.50
N MET A 42 8.63 -6.02 -3.12
CA MET A 42 8.57 -4.88 -4.05
C MET A 42 9.95 -4.49 -4.57
N LYS A 43 10.97 -4.49 -3.70
CA LYS A 43 12.36 -4.18 -4.06
C LYS A 43 12.95 -5.24 -4.99
N GLU A 44 12.77 -6.53 -4.67
CA GLU A 44 13.25 -7.65 -5.48
C GLU A 44 12.62 -7.64 -6.87
N ILE A 45 11.29 -7.56 -6.95
CA ILE A 45 10.58 -7.51 -8.23
C ILE A 45 10.99 -6.29 -9.05
N CYS A 46 11.18 -5.13 -8.42
CA CYS A 46 11.63 -3.96 -9.14
C CYS A 46 13.04 -4.15 -9.70
N TYR A 47 13.94 -4.68 -8.88
CA TYR A 47 15.32 -4.95 -9.28
C TYR A 47 15.36 -5.91 -10.48
N ASP A 48 14.73 -7.07 -10.38
CA ASP A 48 14.77 -8.12 -11.40
C ASP A 48 14.18 -7.65 -12.73
N LYS A 49 12.98 -7.04 -12.69
CA LYS A 49 12.32 -6.56 -13.91
C LYS A 49 13.07 -5.38 -14.54
N SER A 50 13.66 -4.51 -13.74
CA SER A 50 14.46 -3.38 -14.24
C SER A 50 15.79 -3.86 -14.83
N LEU A 51 16.44 -4.85 -14.22
CA LEU A 51 17.67 -5.46 -14.76
C LEU A 51 17.43 -6.05 -16.15
N ALA A 52 16.32 -6.77 -16.32
CA ALA A 52 15.94 -7.37 -17.60
C ALA A 52 15.72 -6.34 -18.73
N LEU A 53 15.22 -5.13 -18.39
CA LEU A 53 14.90 -4.09 -19.35
C LEU A 53 16.09 -3.17 -19.66
N ILE A 54 16.76 -2.66 -18.62
CA ILE A 54 17.77 -1.61 -18.75
C ILE A 54 19.16 -2.21 -19.01
N LYS A 55 19.42 -3.42 -18.52
CA LYS A 55 20.71 -4.13 -18.64
C LYS A 55 21.91 -3.34 -18.09
N ASN A 56 21.67 -2.47 -17.10
CA ASN A 56 22.70 -1.71 -16.40
C ASN A 56 22.44 -1.79 -14.89
N GLU A 57 23.13 -2.71 -14.21
CA GLU A 57 22.98 -2.96 -12.77
C GLU A 57 23.17 -1.69 -11.92
N ASN A 58 24.15 -0.85 -12.28
CA ASN A 58 24.44 0.39 -11.54
C ASN A 58 23.32 1.44 -11.65
N GLY A 59 22.47 1.36 -12.68
CA GLY A 59 21.35 2.28 -12.88
C GLY A 59 20.06 1.85 -12.18
N ILE A 60 19.97 0.60 -11.71
CA ILE A 60 18.73 0.04 -11.15
C ILE A 60 18.26 0.74 -9.88
N PRO A 61 19.12 1.06 -8.89
CA PRO A 61 18.66 1.71 -7.67
C PRO A 61 17.93 3.04 -7.96
N ILE A 62 18.47 3.83 -8.90
CA ILE A 62 17.86 5.09 -9.35
C ILE A 62 16.55 4.81 -10.11
N PHE A 63 16.53 3.77 -10.94
CA PHE A 63 15.35 3.39 -11.68
C PHE A 63 14.21 2.83 -10.80
N CYS A 64 14.54 2.29 -9.63
CA CYS A 64 13.59 1.74 -8.66
C CYS A 64 13.32 2.68 -7.46
N ASP A 65 13.83 3.91 -7.47
CA ASP A 65 13.68 4.88 -6.37
C ASP A 65 12.22 5.13 -5.94
N PHE A 66 11.28 5.07 -6.88
CA PHE A 66 9.85 5.22 -6.61
C PHE A 66 9.30 4.17 -5.64
N ILE A 67 9.92 2.98 -5.55
CA ILE A 67 9.54 1.94 -4.58
C ILE A 67 9.79 2.41 -3.16
N GLU A 68 10.94 3.04 -2.89
CA GLU A 68 11.26 3.60 -1.58
C GLU A 68 10.25 4.69 -1.21
N HIS A 69 9.97 5.61 -2.14
CA HIS A 69 8.97 6.65 -1.94
C HIS A 69 7.57 6.08 -1.60
N ILE A 70 7.13 5.03 -2.30
CA ILE A 70 5.85 4.36 -2.02
C ILE A 70 5.86 3.74 -0.62
N LEU A 71 6.94 3.04 -0.23
CA LEU A 71 7.04 2.38 1.06
C LEU A 71 7.08 3.38 2.23
N GLU A 72 7.69 4.54 2.04
CA GLU A 72 7.78 5.56 3.10
C GLU A 72 6.49 6.35 3.30
N HIS A 73 5.76 6.66 2.21
CA HIS A 73 4.64 7.60 2.28
C HIS A 73 3.27 6.98 1.98
N HIS A 74 3.25 5.80 1.37
CA HIS A 74 2.03 5.20 0.85
C HIS A 74 1.88 3.70 1.19
N TYR A 75 2.68 3.19 2.12
CA TYR A 75 2.66 1.78 2.51
C TYR A 75 1.27 1.31 2.95
N GLU A 76 0.54 2.12 3.73
CA GLU A 76 -0.82 1.77 4.18
C GLU A 76 -1.77 1.47 3.01
N GLN A 77 -1.65 2.20 1.90
CA GLN A 77 -2.48 1.95 0.71
C GLN A 77 -2.09 0.64 0.02
N VAL A 78 -0.79 0.33 -0.02
CA VAL A 78 -0.27 -0.96 -0.51
C VAL A 78 -0.77 -2.10 0.35
N LEU A 79 -0.65 -1.98 1.68
CA LEU A 79 -1.09 -2.98 2.66
C LEU A 79 -2.59 -3.27 2.52
N ASN A 80 -3.41 -2.24 2.40
CA ASN A 80 -4.86 -2.38 2.22
C ASN A 80 -5.20 -3.14 0.92
N LEU A 81 -4.53 -2.83 -0.20
CA LEU A 81 -4.76 -3.52 -1.46
C LEU A 81 -4.20 -4.96 -1.46
N TYR A 82 -3.09 -5.19 -0.77
CA TYR A 82 -2.54 -6.52 -0.54
C TYR A 82 -3.49 -7.40 0.28
N HIS A 83 -4.05 -6.88 1.38
CA HIS A 83 -5.07 -7.57 2.16
C HIS A 83 -6.35 -7.79 1.36
N LYS A 84 -6.81 -6.78 0.60
CA LYS A 84 -7.95 -6.91 -0.31
C LYS A 84 -7.73 -8.03 -1.33
N ALA A 85 -6.49 -8.23 -1.79
CA ALA A 85 -6.09 -9.31 -2.68
C ALA A 85 -5.84 -10.66 -1.95
N ASN A 86 -6.43 -10.88 -0.77
CA ASN A 86 -6.22 -12.09 0.04
C ASN A 86 -4.74 -12.39 0.30
N LYS A 87 -3.93 -11.35 0.57
CA LYS A 87 -2.47 -11.46 0.76
C LYS A 87 -1.74 -12.09 -0.44
N SER A 88 -2.29 -11.97 -1.66
CA SER A 88 -1.59 -12.39 -2.86
C SER A 88 -0.61 -11.30 -3.30
N PHE A 89 0.64 -11.69 -3.53
CA PHE A 89 1.64 -10.82 -4.16
C PHE A 89 1.39 -10.59 -5.66
N LYS A 90 0.47 -11.33 -6.29
CA LYS A 90 0.31 -11.29 -7.75
C LYS A 90 -0.09 -9.90 -8.27
N PRO A 91 -1.05 -9.18 -7.67
CA PRO A 91 -1.37 -7.81 -8.09
C PRO A 91 -0.20 -6.84 -7.94
N LEU A 92 0.58 -6.94 -6.85
CA LEU A 92 1.77 -6.10 -6.65
C LEU A 92 2.82 -6.37 -7.73
N GLU A 93 3.09 -7.65 -8.02
CA GLU A 93 4.05 -8.06 -9.05
C GLU A 93 3.74 -7.42 -10.41
N LEU A 94 2.47 -7.48 -10.80
CA LEU A 94 1.97 -6.97 -12.08
C LEU A 94 1.98 -5.44 -12.10
N ALA A 95 1.54 -4.79 -11.02
CA ALA A 95 1.56 -3.33 -10.92
C ALA A 95 2.96 -2.75 -11.03
N ILE A 96 3.95 -3.35 -10.35
CA ILE A 96 5.36 -2.95 -10.45
C ILE A 96 5.86 -3.15 -11.88
N GLY A 97 5.55 -4.31 -12.49
CA GLY A 97 5.92 -4.60 -13.87
C GLY A 97 5.42 -3.53 -14.86
N ASP A 98 4.15 -3.15 -14.75
CA ASP A 98 3.55 -2.14 -15.61
C ASP A 98 4.14 -0.74 -15.37
N THR A 99 4.42 -0.37 -14.11
CA THR A 99 5.05 0.92 -13.77
C THR A 99 6.50 0.99 -14.28
N ILE A 100 7.26 -0.09 -14.20
CA ILE A 100 8.62 -0.18 -14.75
C ILE A 100 8.59 -0.04 -16.28
N GLN A 101 7.66 -0.72 -16.95
CA GLN A 101 7.49 -0.57 -18.39
C GLN A 101 7.12 0.87 -18.76
N GLU A 102 6.23 1.50 -17.99
CA GLU A 102 5.85 2.89 -18.19
C GLU A 102 7.06 3.83 -18.03
N ARG A 103 7.83 3.68 -16.94
CA ARG A 103 9.07 4.43 -16.74
C ARG A 103 10.03 4.27 -17.91
N PHE A 104 10.25 3.03 -18.35
CA PHE A 104 11.21 2.72 -19.41
C PHE A 104 10.79 3.28 -20.78
N TYR A 105 9.56 3.02 -21.21
CA TYR A 105 9.11 3.37 -22.56
C TYR A 105 8.65 4.82 -22.68
N LYS A 106 7.98 5.35 -21.66
CA LYS A 106 7.52 6.76 -21.66
C LYS A 106 8.59 7.72 -21.17
N LYS A 107 9.71 7.21 -20.64
CA LYS A 107 10.77 8.00 -20.00
C LYS A 107 10.22 8.90 -18.90
N GLU A 108 9.24 8.38 -18.15
CA GLU A 108 8.64 9.12 -17.05
C GLU A 108 9.61 9.12 -15.87
N GLU A 109 10.15 10.28 -15.51
CA GLU A 109 11.15 10.41 -14.45
C GLU A 109 10.54 10.91 -13.13
N ARG A 110 9.32 11.46 -13.15
CA ARG A 110 8.75 12.09 -11.95
C ARG A 110 8.18 11.03 -11.02
N SER A 111 8.78 10.90 -9.84
CA SER A 111 8.37 9.92 -8.82
C SER A 111 6.88 9.97 -8.52
N HIS A 112 6.27 11.17 -8.41
CA HIS A 112 4.83 11.30 -8.17
C HIS A 112 3.97 10.68 -9.28
N GLN A 113 4.34 10.87 -10.56
CA GLN A 113 3.59 10.28 -11.68
C GLN A 113 3.77 8.77 -11.76
N LEU A 114 4.96 8.26 -11.39
CA LEU A 114 5.20 6.83 -11.24
C LEU A 114 4.39 6.23 -10.07
N THR A 115 4.28 6.94 -8.95
CA THR A 115 3.43 6.54 -7.81
C THR A 115 1.96 6.49 -8.19
N ASP A 116 1.45 7.51 -8.88
CA ASP A 116 0.08 7.52 -9.40
C ASP A 116 -0.18 6.37 -10.37
N SER A 117 0.77 6.12 -11.29
CA SER A 117 0.72 4.97 -12.19
C SER A 117 0.68 3.65 -11.43
N PHE A 118 1.57 3.48 -10.45
CA PHE A 118 1.64 2.30 -9.61
C PHE A 118 0.30 2.03 -8.91
N PHE A 119 -0.30 3.02 -8.24
CA PHE A 119 -1.56 2.81 -7.54
C PHE A 119 -2.74 2.60 -8.49
N ARG A 120 -2.76 3.25 -9.66
CA ARG A 120 -3.74 2.97 -10.71
C ARG A 120 -3.65 1.51 -11.16
N ASN A 121 -2.44 1.03 -11.44
CA ASN A 121 -2.20 -0.35 -11.88
C ASN A 121 -2.53 -1.34 -10.75
N LEU A 122 -2.11 -1.07 -9.51
CA LEU A 122 -2.37 -1.95 -8.36
C LEU A 122 -3.86 -2.13 -8.08
N ASN A 123 -4.65 -1.06 -8.14
CA ASN A 123 -6.11 -1.15 -8.03
C ASN A 123 -6.70 -2.03 -9.14
N LEU A 124 -6.31 -1.77 -10.40
CA LEU A 124 -6.77 -2.54 -11.56
C LEU A 124 -6.44 -4.03 -11.43
N MET A 125 -5.20 -4.35 -11.08
CA MET A 125 -4.72 -5.73 -10.93
C MET A 125 -5.36 -6.44 -9.74
N THR A 126 -5.63 -5.72 -8.65
CA THR A 126 -6.35 -6.25 -7.49
C THR A 126 -7.79 -6.62 -7.86
N ASP A 127 -8.48 -5.75 -8.58
CA ASP A 127 -9.85 -6.01 -9.01
C ASP A 127 -9.93 -7.15 -10.03
N GLN A 128 -8.97 -7.24 -10.96
CA GLN A 128 -8.86 -8.37 -11.89
C GLN A 128 -8.58 -9.69 -11.17
N PHE A 129 -7.68 -9.68 -10.19
CA PHE A 129 -7.37 -10.85 -9.36
C PHE A 129 -8.62 -11.32 -8.62
N LEU A 130 -9.35 -10.43 -7.96
CA LEU A 130 -10.60 -10.77 -7.27
C LEU A 130 -11.68 -11.33 -8.20
N LYS A 131 -11.82 -10.76 -9.40
CA LYS A 131 -12.72 -11.32 -10.43
C LYS A 131 -12.30 -12.72 -10.85
N SER A 132 -10.99 -12.99 -10.93
CA SER A 132 -10.47 -14.31 -11.30
C SER A 132 -10.72 -15.38 -10.22
N LEU A 133 -10.79 -14.98 -8.95
CA LEU A 133 -11.14 -15.89 -7.85
C LEU A 133 -12.61 -16.32 -7.93
N LYS A 134 -13.53 -15.35 -8.11
CA LYS A 134 -14.98 -15.65 -8.19
C LYS A 134 -15.34 -16.62 -9.31
N LYS A 135 -14.69 -16.49 -10.47
CA LYS A 135 -14.89 -17.41 -11.60
C LYS A 135 -14.46 -18.84 -11.31
N ARG A 136 -13.54 -19.05 -10.35
CA ARG A 136 -13.13 -20.40 -9.93
C ARG A 136 -14.12 -21.02 -8.95
N ASP A 137 -14.83 -20.20 -8.18
CA ASP A 137 -15.85 -20.66 -7.24
C ASP A 137 -17.18 -21.03 -7.94
N GLU A 138 -17.36 -20.58 -9.18
CA GLU A 138 -18.53 -20.89 -10.04
C GLU A 138 -18.36 -22.18 -10.87
N LEU A 139 -17.16 -22.79 -10.89
CA LEU A 139 -16.82 -23.99 -11.65
C LEU A 139 -16.70 -25.23 -10.75
#